data_AF-A0A940L293-F1
#
_entry.id   AF-A0A940L293-F1
#
_cell.length_a   1.000
_cell.length_b   1.000
_cell.length_c   1.000
_cell.angle_alpha   90.00
_cell.angle_beta   90.00
_cell.angle_gamma   90.00
#
_symmetry.space_group_name_H-M   'P 1'
#
loop_
_entity.id
_entity.type
_entity.pdbx_description
1 polymer ?
#
loop_
_entity_poly.entity_id
_entity_poly.type
_entity_poly.pdbx_seq_one_letter_code
_entity_poly.pdbx_strand_id
1 'polypeptide(L)' 'MTVKVYEFSSKTENPHYEGVCDIAPAELHQNMSKVKMIDVRQPDEFTGELGHVPGSELLVLDTLPDHLENLQKNE' A
#
# COMPACT_ATOMS: atom_id res chain seq x y z
N MET A 1 10.31 16.43 11.99
CA MET A 1 9.62 15.16 12.31
C MET A 1 10.33 14.07 11.55
N THR A 2 10.68 12.96 12.19
CA THR A 2 11.32 11.81 11.53
C THR A 2 10.23 10.89 11.02
N VAL A 3 10.19 10.64 9.71
CA VAL A 3 9.30 9.62 9.11
C VAL A 3 9.76 8.26 9.63
N LYS A 4 8.87 7.51 10.28
CA LYS A 4 9.15 6.12 10.66
C LYS A 4 8.69 5.21 9.55
N VAL A 5 9.63 4.77 8.71
CA VAL A 5 9.35 3.79 7.66
C VAL A 5 9.49 2.39 8.25
N TYR A 6 8.50 1.53 8.02
CA TYR A 6 8.67 0.11 8.29
C TYR A 6 9.53 -0.51 7.20
N GLU A 7 10.68 -1.07 7.57
CA GLU A 7 11.58 -1.75 6.63
C GLU A 7 11.19 -3.23 6.51
N PHE A 8 10.74 -3.61 5.31
CA PHE A 8 10.47 -5.01 4.98
C PHE A 8 11.77 -5.74 4.66
N SER A 9 11.97 -6.90 5.30
CA SER A 9 13.12 -7.77 5.07
C SER A 9 13.02 -8.52 3.74
N SER A 10 11.79 -8.77 3.25
CA SER A 10 11.52 -9.40 1.96
C SER A 10 11.56 -8.44 0.76
N LYS A 11 11.85 -7.15 0.98
CA LYS A 11 11.86 -6.11 -0.05
C LYS A 11 12.85 -6.47 -1.18
N THR A 12 12.35 -6.58 -2.41
CA THR A 12 13.17 -6.78 -3.61
C THR A 12 12.79 -5.78 -4.69
N GLU A 13 13.75 -5.36 -5.51
CA GLU A 13 13.46 -4.50 -6.66
C GLU A 13 12.53 -5.23 -7.65
N ASN A 14 11.52 -4.51 -8.14
CA ASN A 14 10.60 -5.05 -9.14
C ASN A 14 11.35 -5.22 -10.48
N PRO A 15 11.28 -6.39 -11.14
CA PRO A 15 12.06 -6.66 -12.35
C PRO A 15 11.64 -5.84 -13.58
N HIS A 16 10.49 -5.16 -13.53
CA HIS A 16 9.91 -4.43 -14.65
C HIS A 16 9.84 -2.92 -14.44
N TYR A 17 9.97 -2.45 -13.20
CA TYR A 17 9.78 -1.05 -12.84
C TYR A 17 10.89 -0.55 -11.91
N GLU A 18 11.80 0.26 -12.47
CA GLU A 18 12.89 0.90 -11.71
C GLU A 18 12.32 1.73 -10.56
N GLY A 19 12.91 1.57 -9.37
CA GLY A 19 12.49 2.29 -8.17
C GLY A 19 11.21 1.77 -7.52
N VAL A 20 10.59 0.71 -8.04
CA VAL A 20 9.49 0.00 -7.39
C VAL A 20 10.04 -1.20 -6.63
N CYS A 21 9.55 -1.42 -5.41
CA CYS A 21 9.93 -2.57 -4.60
C CYS A 21 8.72 -3.47 -4.35
N ASP A 22 8.90 -4.76 -4.57
CA ASP A 22 7.95 -5.79 -4.19
C ASP A 22 8.26 -6.30 -2.78
N ILE A 23 7.23 -6.73 -2.05
CA ILE A 23 7.33 -7.35 -0.71
C ILE A 23 6.58 -8.68 -0.69
N ALA A 24 6.99 -9.59 0.18
CA ALA A 24 6.29 -10.86 0.36
C ALA A 24 4.95 -10.66 1.10
N PRO A 25 3.83 -11.21 0.59
CA PRO A 25 2.52 -11.08 1.25
C PRO A 25 2.48 -11.61 2.68
N ALA A 26 3.26 -12.66 2.98
CA ALA A 26 3.34 -13.24 4.32
C ALA A 26 3.95 -12.28 5.35
N GLU A 27 4.97 -11.51 4.97
CA GLU A 27 5.58 -10.50 5.86
C GLU A 27 4.63 -9.31 6.05
N LEU A 28 3.94 -8.88 4.99
CA LEU A 28 2.89 -7.85 5.10
C LEU A 28 1.82 -8.28 6.09
N HIS A 29 1.30 -9.50 5.96
CA HIS A 29 0.24 -10.02 6.83
C HIS A 29 0.63 -10.00 8.32
N GLN A 30 1.91 -10.28 8.64
CA GLN A 30 2.43 -10.25 10.02
C GLN A 30 2.63 -8.82 10.57
N ASN A 31 2.67 -7.81 9.70
CA ASN A 31 3.05 -6.44 10.04
C ASN A 31 2.02 -5.39 9.60
N MET A 32 0.78 -5.80 9.31
CA MET A 32 -0.28 -4.92 8.79
C MET A 32 -0.56 -3.69 9.67
N SER A 33 -0.35 -3.78 10.99
CA SER A 33 -0.55 -2.66 11.91
C SER A 33 0.59 -1.62 11.92
N LYS A 34 1.69 -1.88 11.20
CA LYS A 34 2.87 -1.01 11.16
C LYS A 34 2.94 -0.16 9.88
N VAL A 35 1.99 -0.35 8.97
CA VAL A 35 1.97 0.27 7.65
C VAL A 35 0.57 0.74 7.31
N LYS A 36 0.52 1.76 6.46
CA LYS A 36 -0.72 2.15 5.79
C LYS A 36 -0.80 1.40 4.46
N MET A 37 -1.85 0.61 4.25
CA MET A 37 -2.07 -0.11 2.99
C MET A 37 -3.05 0.68 2.14
N ILE A 38 -2.65 0.97 0.90
CA ILE A 38 -3.46 1.71 -0.05
C ILE A 38 -3.86 0.76 -1.18
N ASP A 39 -5.16 0.57 -1.39
CA ASP A 39 -5.70 -0.17 -2.53
C ASP A 39 -6.06 0.83 -3.63
N VAL A 40 -5.44 0.70 -4.80
CA VAL A 40 -5.55 1.69 -5.90
C VAL A 40 -6.51 1.27 -7.01
N ARG A 41 -7.25 0.18 -6.80
CA ARG A 41 -8.23 -0.37 -7.75
C ARG A 41 -9.50 0.48 -7.84
N GLN A 42 -10.41 0.11 -8.73
CA GLN A 42 -11.75 0.71 -8.80
C GLN A 42 -12.66 0.23 -7.65
N PRO A 43 -13.70 1.01 -7.27
CA PRO A 43 -14.56 0.65 -6.13
C PRO A 43 -15.28 -0.70 -6.27
N ASP A 44 -15.68 -1.07 -7.48
CA ASP A 44 -16.33 -2.35 -7.79
C ASP A 44 -15.38 -3.54 -7.64
N GLU A 45 -14.10 -3.38 -7.95
CA GLU A 45 -13.06 -4.38 -7.69
C GLU A 45 -12.77 -4.54 -6.18
N PHE A 46 -12.82 -3.44 -5.42
CA PHE A 46 -12.55 -3.42 -3.98
C PHE A 46 -13.60 -4.18 -3.16
N THR A 47 -14.87 -4.07 -3.56
CA THR A 47 -16.01 -4.78 -2.94
C THR A 47 -16.47 -6.03 -3.70
N GLY A 48 -15.77 -6.39 -4.79
CA GLY A 48 -16.12 -7.53 -5.63
C GLY A 48 -15.81 -8.88 -4.99
N GLU A 49 -16.01 -9.96 -5.76
CA GLU A 49 -15.90 -11.36 -5.28
C GLU A 49 -14.53 -11.73 -4.67
N LEU A 50 -13.46 -11.06 -5.10
CA LEU A 50 -12.10 -11.27 -4.55
C LEU A 50 -11.87 -10.53 -3.22
N GLY A 51 -12.75 -9.59 -2.88
CA GLY A 51 -12.61 -8.70 -1.73
C GLY A 51 -11.37 -7.80 -1.81
N HIS A 52 -10.84 -7.49 -0.63
CA HIS A 52 -9.65 -6.68 -0.45
C HIS A 52 -8.90 -7.10 0.82
N VAL A 53 -7.67 -6.63 0.97
CA VAL A 53 -6.87 -6.88 2.16
C VAL A 53 -7.49 -6.13 3.36
N PRO A 54 -7.83 -6.79 4.47
CA PRO A 54 -8.48 -6.13 5.61
C PRO A 54 -7.67 -4.95 6.14
N GLY A 55 -8.30 -3.78 6.30
CA GLY A 55 -7.63 -2.56 6.77
C GLY A 55 -6.87 -1.79 5.69
N SER A 56 -6.98 -2.15 4.41
CA SER A 56 -6.58 -1.25 3.33
C SER A 56 -7.56 -0.09 3.17
N GLU A 57 -7.02 1.08 2.82
CA GLU A 57 -7.79 2.25 2.43
C GLU A 57 -7.87 2.30 0.91
N LEU A 58 -9.08 2.43 0.36
CA LEU A 58 -9.29 2.61 -1.07
C LEU A 58 -8.92 4.04 -1.48
N LEU A 59 -7.98 4.16 -2.41
CA LEU A 59 -7.61 5.42 -3.06
C LEU A 59 -7.34 5.17 -4.54
N VAL A 60 -8.38 5.33 -5.36
CA VAL A 60 -8.37 5.02 -6.80
C VAL A 60 -7.22 5.74 -7.50
N LEU A 61 -6.45 5.00 -8.30
CA LEU A 61 -5.22 5.50 -8.94
C LEU A 61 -5.42 6.84 -9.68
N ASP A 62 -6.51 6.98 -10.41
CA ASP A 62 -6.80 8.18 -11.22
C ASP A 62 -7.09 9.44 -10.36
N THR A 63 -7.42 9.25 -9.08
CA THR A 63 -7.67 10.31 -8.10
C THR A 63 -6.47 10.57 -7.18
N LEU A 64 -5.47 9.68 -7.21
CA LEU A 64 -4.32 9.71 -6.30
C LEU A 64 -3.56 11.05 -6.32
N PRO A 65 -3.32 11.71 -7.47
CA PRO A 65 -2.64 13.02 -7.48
C PRO A 65 -3.34 14.08 -6.64
N ASP A 66 -4.68 14.09 -6.62
CA ASP A 66 -5.49 15.09 -5.91
C ASP A 66 -5.57 14.81 -4.40
N HIS A 67 -5.24 13.59 -3.99
CA HIS A 67 -5.37 13.14 -2.59
C HIS A 67 -4.03 12.85 -1.92
N LEU A 68 -2.91 12.94 -2.64
CA LEU A 68 -1.58 12.63 -2.12
C LEU A 68 -1.21 13.47 -0.88
N GLU A 69 -1.67 14.71 -0.82
CA GLU A 69 -1.46 15.61 0.32
C GLU A 69 -2.19 15.18 1.60
N ASN A 70 -3.26 14.39 1.46
CA ASN A 70 -4.03 13.85 2.58
C ASN A 70 -3.42 12.57 3.15
N LEU A 71 -2.44 11.97 2.47
CA LEU A 71 -1.71 10.82 2.99
C LEU A 71 -0.67 11.30 4.02
N GLN A 72 -0.99 11.08 5.30
CA GLN A 72 -0.08 11.35 6.40
C GLN A 72 1.21 10.54 6.21
N LYS A 73 2.33 11.25 6.09
CA LYS A 73 3.68 10.65 5.97
C LYS A 73 4.24 10.22 7.32
N ASN A 74 3.66 10.70 8.42
CA ASN A 74 4.16 10.45 9.77
C ASN A 74 2.96 10.17 10.69
N GLU A 75 2.82 8.91 11.07
CA GLU A 75 2.16 8.39 12.28
C GLU A 75 2.67 6.95 12.50
#